data_AF-A0A453FD33-F1
#
_entry.id   AF-A0A453FD33-F1
#
_cell.length_a   1.000
_cell.length_b   1.000
_cell.length_c   1.000
_cell.angle_alpha   90.00
_cell.angle_beta   90.00
_cell.angle_gamma   90.00
#
_symmetry.space_group_name_H-M   'P 1'
#
loop_
_entity.id
_entity.type
_entity.pdbx_description
1 polymer ?
#
loop_
_entity_poly.entity_id
_entity_poly.type
_entity_poly.pdbx_seq_one_letter_code
_entity_poly.pdbx_strand_id
1 'polypeptide(L)'
;MKLPRYDKSAFGGRGDRADPSTWPEVEGPTEVVLFEGWMLGFKPLPNEVVTAVDPQLEVINKNLEAYYDAWDRFIESWIVIKIKEPNCVFQWRLQAEVAMRADGKAGMSDEEVMDFVSRYLPAYHAYLPTLYKEGPNGAKKDHLLVIDIDEERTPISGS
;
A
#
# COMPACT_ATOMS: atom_id res chain seq x y z
N MET A 1 -6.70 -0.79 24.31
CA MET A 1 -7.59 -0.90 23.12
C MET A 1 -7.19 -2.11 22.30
N LYS A 2 -8.14 -2.82 21.70
CA LYS A 2 -7.85 -3.96 20.80
C LYS A 2 -7.61 -3.47 19.37
N LEU A 3 -6.54 -3.94 18.73
CA LEU A 3 -6.25 -3.63 17.32
C LEU A 3 -6.63 -4.80 16.41
N PRO A 4 -7.41 -4.57 15.33
CA PRO A 4 -7.85 -5.64 14.46
C PRO A 4 -6.68 -6.36 13.78
N ARG A 5 -6.81 -7.68 13.67
CA ARG A 5 -5.97 -8.51 12.82
C ARG A 5 -6.78 -9.08 11.66
N TYR A 6 -6.15 -9.19 10.50
CA TYR A 6 -6.73 -9.78 9.29
C TYR A 6 -5.97 -11.07 8.98
N ASP A 7 -6.69 -12.18 8.89
CA ASP A 7 -6.15 -13.47 8.47
C ASP A 7 -6.29 -13.58 6.95
N LYS A 8 -5.17 -13.50 6.24
CA LYS A 8 -5.12 -13.60 4.77
C LYS A 8 -5.42 -15.02 4.27
N SER A 9 -5.25 -16.05 5.11
CA SER A 9 -5.41 -17.46 4.73
C SER A 9 -6.85 -17.97 4.83
N ALA A 10 -7.69 -17.27 5.59
CA ALA A 10 -9.08 -17.64 5.80
C ALA A 10 -9.86 -17.79 4.48
N PHE A 11 -10.85 -18.68 4.49
CA PHE A 11 -11.73 -18.96 3.33
C PHE A 11 -10.98 -19.27 2.03
N GLY A 12 -9.93 -20.08 2.13
CA GLY A 12 -9.12 -20.48 0.97
C GLY A 12 -8.33 -19.31 0.37
N GLY A 13 -7.78 -18.43 1.20
CA GLY A 13 -6.94 -17.31 0.75
C GLY A 13 -7.70 -16.03 0.37
N ARG A 14 -9.04 -16.01 0.48
CA ARG A 14 -9.84 -14.78 0.29
C ARG A 14 -9.68 -13.81 1.47
N GLY A 15 -9.31 -14.37 2.62
CA GLY A 15 -9.06 -13.68 3.87
C GLY A 15 -10.34 -13.23 4.57
N ASP A 16 -10.21 -12.99 5.87
CA ASP A 16 -11.25 -12.41 6.72
C ASP A 16 -10.61 -11.77 7.97
N ARG A 17 -11.41 -11.03 8.73
CA ARG A 17 -11.03 -10.54 10.04
C ARG A 17 -10.76 -11.72 10.98
N ALA A 18 -9.60 -11.71 11.64
CA ALA A 18 -9.26 -12.71 12.64
C ALA A 18 -10.16 -12.59 13.88
N ASP A 19 -10.28 -13.67 14.66
CA ASP A 19 -11.06 -13.68 15.89
C ASP A 19 -10.63 -12.54 16.85
N PRO A 20 -11.56 -11.66 17.31
CA PRO A 20 -11.26 -10.56 18.23
C PRO A 20 -10.60 -10.95 19.56
N SER A 21 -10.64 -12.22 19.94
CA SER A 21 -9.89 -12.75 21.09
C SER A 21 -8.38 -12.83 20.84
N THR A 22 -7.96 -12.92 19.57
CA THR A 22 -6.55 -12.96 19.14
C THR A 22 -5.96 -11.58 18.87
N TRP A 23 -6.79 -10.54 18.91
CA TRP A 23 -6.34 -9.18 18.63
C TRP A 23 -5.43 -8.68 19.75
N PRO A 24 -4.27 -8.11 19.41
CA PRO A 24 -3.39 -7.53 20.42
C PRO A 24 -4.09 -6.35 21.10
N GLU A 25 -3.84 -6.24 22.41
CA GLU A 25 -4.23 -5.10 23.20
C GLU A 25 -3.05 -4.15 23.37
N VAL A 26 -3.31 -2.86 23.17
CA VAL A 26 -2.35 -1.78 23.39
C VAL A 26 -2.86 -0.90 24.53
N GLU A 27 -2.03 -0.71 25.53
CA GLU A 27 -2.26 0.23 26.62
C GLU A 27 -1.57 1.57 26.32
N GLY A 28 -2.22 2.67 26.71
CA GLY A 28 -1.71 4.02 26.47
C GLY A 28 -1.03 4.63 27.69
N PRO A 29 -0.39 5.81 27.54
CA PRO A 29 -0.27 6.57 26.29
C PRO A 29 0.78 6.00 25.33
N THR A 30 0.61 6.25 24.03
CA THR A 30 1.58 5.87 22.99
C THR A 30 2.29 7.13 22.49
N GLU A 31 3.62 7.11 22.43
CA GLU A 31 4.41 8.24 21.93
C GLU A 31 4.45 8.31 20.40
N VAL A 32 4.49 7.15 19.73
CA VAL A 32 4.58 7.04 18.27
C VAL A 32 3.66 5.92 17.77
N VAL A 33 2.85 6.23 16.76
CA VAL A 33 2.07 5.24 16.01
C VAL A 33 2.61 5.14 14.60
N LEU A 34 3.05 3.94 14.20
CA LEU A 34 3.38 3.65 12.82
C LEU A 34 2.10 3.18 12.11
N PHE A 35 1.67 3.96 11.13
CA PHE A 35 0.55 3.62 10.27
C PHE A 35 1.07 3.46 8.84
N GLU A 36 0.94 2.25 8.29
CA GLU A 36 1.55 1.86 7.02
C GLU A 36 0.53 1.23 6.07
N GLY A 37 0.77 1.38 4.78
CA GLY A 37 -0.08 0.84 3.72
C GLY A 37 0.37 1.30 2.35
N TRP A 38 0.19 0.43 1.35
CA TRP A 38 0.71 0.61 -0.02
C TRP A 38 0.10 1.80 -0.78
N MET A 39 -1.09 2.25 -0.38
CA MET A 39 -1.85 3.33 -1.05
C MET A 39 -2.04 4.58 -0.18
N LEU A 40 -1.43 4.63 1.01
CA LEU A 40 -1.57 5.78 1.90
C LEU A 40 -1.00 7.04 1.21
N GLY A 41 -1.72 8.16 1.33
CA GLY A 41 -1.34 9.41 0.70
C GLY A 41 -1.74 9.56 -0.77
N PHE A 42 -2.31 8.53 -1.40
CA PHE A 42 -2.94 8.70 -2.72
C PHE A 42 -4.10 9.70 -2.62
N LYS A 43 -4.27 10.52 -3.65
CA LYS A 43 -5.33 11.54 -3.70
C LYS A 43 -6.31 11.20 -4.82
N PRO A 44 -7.62 11.44 -4.63
CA PRO A 44 -8.56 11.43 -5.74
C PRO A 44 -8.10 12.39 -6.83
N LEU A 45 -8.22 11.97 -8.08
CA LEU A 45 -7.86 12.74 -9.27
C LEU A 45 -9.12 13.00 -10.12
N PRO A 46 -9.09 13.90 -11.12
CA PRO A 46 -10.18 14.02 -12.08
C PRO A 46 -10.50 12.66 -12.73
N ASN A 47 -11.79 12.33 -12.87
CA ASN A 47 -12.21 11.01 -13.35
C ASN A 47 -11.66 10.69 -14.74
N GLU A 48 -11.49 11.69 -15.61
CA GLU A 48 -10.92 11.53 -16.94
C GLU A 48 -9.47 11.06 -16.90
N VAL A 49 -8.71 11.44 -15.87
CA VAL A 49 -7.30 11.05 -15.69
C VAL A 49 -7.22 9.58 -15.28
N VAL A 50 -8.01 9.15 -14.30
CA VAL A 50 -7.95 7.77 -13.79
C VAL A 50 -8.58 6.76 -14.76
N THR A 51 -9.67 7.14 -15.43
CA THR A 51 -10.36 6.25 -16.40
C THR A 51 -9.57 6.09 -17.70
N ALA A 52 -8.70 7.04 -18.04
CA ALA A 52 -7.73 6.88 -19.13
C ALA A 52 -6.67 5.81 -18.83
N VAL A 53 -6.40 5.51 -17.55
CA VAL A 53 -5.52 4.43 -17.11
C VAL A 53 -6.29 3.10 -17.08
N ASP A 54 -7.41 3.06 -16.38
CA ASP A 54 -8.33 1.92 -16.35
C ASP A 54 -9.74 2.41 -15.98
N PRO A 55 -10.78 2.15 -16.80
CA PRO A 55 -12.15 2.56 -16.51
C PRO A 55 -12.68 2.12 -15.13
N GLN A 56 -12.20 1.00 -14.59
CA GLN A 56 -12.61 0.50 -13.27
C GLN A 56 -12.11 1.38 -12.13
N LEU A 57 -11.12 2.24 -12.36
CA LEU A 57 -10.59 3.13 -11.34
C LEU A 57 -11.57 4.23 -10.94
N GLU A 58 -12.63 4.52 -11.71
CA GLU A 58 -13.62 5.52 -11.30
C GLU A 58 -14.22 5.22 -9.91
N VAL A 59 -14.57 3.95 -9.67
CA VAL A 59 -15.12 3.51 -8.38
C VAL A 59 -14.05 3.59 -7.28
N ILE A 60 -12.81 3.22 -7.61
CA ILE A 60 -11.68 3.26 -6.65
C ILE A 60 -11.34 4.71 -6.28
N ASN A 61 -11.34 5.61 -7.26
CA ASN A 61 -11.09 7.03 -7.11
C ASN A 61 -12.13 7.70 -6.20
N LYS A 62 -13.41 7.35 -6.38
CA LYS A 62 -14.48 7.79 -5.47
C LYS A 62 -14.30 7.25 -4.05
N ASN A 63 -13.94 5.97 -3.90
CA ASN A 63 -13.71 5.38 -2.57
C ASN A 63 -12.52 6.03 -1.85
N LEU A 64 -11.53 6.50 -2.60
CA LEU A 64 -10.34 7.16 -2.08
C LEU A 64 -10.65 8.51 -1.41
N GLU A 65 -11.74 9.18 -1.79
CA GLU A 65 -12.15 10.46 -1.17
C GLU A 65 -12.32 10.35 0.35
N ALA A 66 -12.81 9.20 0.83
CA ALA A 66 -13.04 8.97 2.25
C ALA A 66 -11.74 8.80 3.07
N TYR A 67 -10.61 8.49 2.42
CA TYR A 67 -9.36 8.17 3.12
C TYR A 67 -8.73 9.40 3.78
N TYR A 68 -8.99 10.61 3.27
CA TYR A 68 -8.50 11.81 3.90
C TYR A 68 -9.05 11.99 5.30
N ASP A 69 -10.38 11.93 5.44
CA ASP A 69 -11.05 12.10 6.72
C ASP A 69 -10.91 10.88 7.64
N ALA A 70 -10.79 9.68 7.08
CA ALA A 70 -10.59 8.48 7.86
C ALA A 70 -9.16 8.39 8.42
N TRP A 71 -8.15 8.81 7.66
CA TRP A 71 -6.75 8.51 7.97
C TRP A 71 -5.80 9.68 7.73
N ASP A 72 -5.66 10.18 6.50
CA ASP A 72 -4.53 11.03 6.12
C ASP A 72 -4.44 12.33 6.95
N ARG A 73 -5.59 12.91 7.33
CA ARG A 73 -5.65 14.13 8.16
C ARG A 73 -5.05 13.98 9.56
N PHE A 74 -4.89 12.75 10.04
CA PHE A 74 -4.32 12.44 11.36
C PHE A 74 -2.82 12.13 11.30
N ILE A 75 -2.24 12.02 10.09
CA ILE A 75 -0.84 11.66 9.91
C ILE A 75 0.01 12.93 9.97
N GLU A 76 0.88 13.00 10.99
CA GLU A 76 1.72 14.18 11.23
C GLU A 76 3.01 14.19 10.42
N SER A 77 3.58 13.01 10.14
CA SER A 77 4.83 12.84 9.41
C SER A 77 4.74 11.64 8.48
N TRP A 78 5.35 11.76 7.30
CA TRP A 78 5.25 10.79 6.23
C TRP A 78 6.62 10.28 5.81
N ILE A 79 6.69 8.98 5.54
CA ILE A 79 7.82 8.35 4.87
C ILE A 79 7.29 7.71 3.59
N VAL A 80 7.76 8.17 2.44
CA VAL A 80 7.37 7.64 1.12
C VAL A 80 8.55 6.87 0.55
N ILE A 81 8.39 5.56 0.35
CA ILE A 81 9.36 4.74 -0.38
C ILE A 81 9.00 4.83 -1.86
N LYS A 82 9.85 5.51 -2.63
CA LYS A 82 9.66 5.77 -4.04
C LYS A 82 10.39 4.74 -4.89
N ILE A 83 9.63 4.08 -5.76
CA ILE A 83 10.13 3.10 -6.72
C ILE A 83 10.25 3.73 -8.09
N LYS A 84 11.28 3.37 -8.86
CA LYS A 84 11.50 3.88 -10.21
C LYS A 84 10.44 3.40 -11.19
N GLU A 85 10.22 2.09 -11.23
CA GLU A 85 9.32 1.44 -12.19
C GLU A 85 8.35 0.51 -11.45
N PRO A 86 7.02 0.70 -11.53
CA PRO A 86 6.05 -0.17 -10.85
C PRO A 86 6.19 -1.66 -11.16
N ASN A 87 6.80 -2.01 -12.30
CA ASN A 87 7.02 -3.41 -12.71
C ASN A 87 7.92 -4.19 -11.74
N CYS A 88 8.79 -3.53 -10.96
CA CYS A 88 9.58 -4.20 -9.93
C CYS A 88 8.70 -4.87 -8.85
N VAL A 89 7.46 -4.38 -8.65
CA VAL A 89 6.50 -4.95 -7.68
C VAL A 89 6.17 -6.40 -8.02
N PHE A 90 6.07 -6.75 -9.30
CA PHE A 90 5.85 -8.14 -9.71
C PHE A 90 7.02 -9.03 -9.28
N GLN A 91 8.25 -8.62 -9.59
CA GLN A 91 9.45 -9.37 -9.22
C GLN A 91 9.57 -9.53 -7.71
N TRP A 92 9.30 -8.47 -6.95
CA TRP A 92 9.32 -8.54 -5.49
C TRP A 92 8.24 -9.44 -4.92
N ARG A 93 7.03 -9.42 -5.49
CA ARG A 93 5.98 -10.32 -5.04
C ARG A 93 6.32 -11.77 -5.37
N LEU A 94 6.88 -12.03 -6.55
CA LEU A 94 7.31 -13.35 -6.96
C LEU A 94 8.39 -13.90 -6.00
N GLN A 95 9.40 -13.09 -5.67
CA GLN A 95 10.42 -13.45 -4.67
C GLN A 95 9.82 -13.81 -3.31
N ALA A 96 8.83 -13.03 -2.83
CA ALA A 96 8.15 -13.30 -1.57
C ALA A 96 7.37 -14.63 -1.60
N GLU A 97 6.66 -14.93 -2.69
CA GLU A 97 5.95 -16.21 -2.85
C GLU A 97 6.91 -17.40 -2.98
N VAL A 98 8.04 -17.24 -3.66
CA VAL A 98 9.09 -18.28 -3.72
C VAL A 98 9.64 -18.56 -2.33
N ALA A 99 9.94 -17.52 -1.55
CA ALA A 99 10.41 -17.68 -0.17
C ALA A 99 9.37 -18.38 0.72
N MET A 100 8.08 -18.01 0.61
CA MET A 100 7.00 -18.67 1.34
C MET A 100 6.85 -20.15 0.97
N ARG A 101 6.95 -20.49 -0.32
CA ARG A 101 6.92 -21.87 -0.80
C ARG A 101 8.12 -22.68 -0.28
N ALA A 102 9.31 -22.08 -0.25
CA ALA A 102 10.52 -22.70 0.29
C ALA A 102 10.40 -23.01 1.81
N ASP A 103 9.69 -22.16 2.55
CA ASP A 103 9.34 -22.38 3.96
C ASP A 103 8.22 -23.42 4.17
N GLY A 104 7.77 -24.10 3.11
CA GLY A 104 6.74 -25.13 3.17
C GLY A 104 5.31 -24.60 3.34
N LYS A 105 5.08 -23.30 3.14
CA LYS A 105 3.75 -22.70 3.17
C LYS A 105 3.09 -22.80 1.79
N ALA A 106 1.76 -22.81 1.77
CA ALA A 106 1.03 -22.61 0.52
C ALA A 106 1.36 -21.21 -0.04
N GLY A 107 1.58 -21.14 -1.35
CA GLY A 107 1.89 -19.90 -2.04
C GLY A 107 1.31 -19.91 -3.45
N MET A 108 1.17 -18.73 -4.03
CA MET A 108 0.66 -18.56 -5.39
C MET A 108 1.68 -19.09 -6.42
N SER A 109 1.16 -19.63 -7.51
CA SER A 109 1.92 -19.85 -8.74
C SER A 109 2.34 -18.52 -9.36
N ASP A 110 3.28 -18.57 -10.30
CA ASP A 110 3.81 -17.36 -10.94
C ASP A 110 2.72 -16.64 -11.77
N GLU A 111 1.78 -17.39 -12.35
CA GLU A 111 0.60 -16.86 -13.06
C GLU A 111 -0.38 -16.18 -12.09
N GLU A 112 -0.65 -16.80 -10.94
CA GLU A 112 -1.51 -16.20 -9.90
C GLU A 112 -0.87 -14.96 -9.27
N VAL A 113 0.46 -14.93 -9.13
CA VAL A 113 1.19 -13.72 -8.73
C VAL A 113 0.95 -12.60 -9.74
N MET A 114 1.04 -12.91 -11.03
CA MET A 114 0.86 -11.93 -12.10
C MET A 114 -0.56 -11.36 -12.09
N ASP A 115 -1.56 -12.23 -12.01
CA ASP A 115 -2.97 -11.83 -11.87
C ASP A 115 -3.17 -10.97 -10.62
N PHE A 116 -2.65 -11.40 -9.47
CA PHE A 116 -2.75 -10.67 -8.22
C PHE A 116 -2.15 -9.26 -8.34
N VAL A 117 -0.91 -9.13 -8.81
CA VAL A 117 -0.21 -7.84 -8.92
C VAL A 117 -0.89 -6.93 -9.95
N SER A 118 -1.41 -7.50 -11.04
CA SER A 118 -2.08 -6.74 -12.10
C SER A 118 -3.25 -5.89 -11.59
N ARG A 119 -3.91 -6.32 -10.50
CA ARG A 119 -5.03 -5.60 -9.87
C ARG A 119 -4.61 -4.31 -9.17
N TYR A 120 -3.31 -4.15 -8.87
CA TYR A 120 -2.77 -2.97 -8.18
C TYR A 120 -2.05 -2.02 -9.12
N LEU A 121 -1.50 -2.53 -10.23
CA LEU A 121 -0.73 -1.74 -11.20
C LEU A 121 -1.49 -0.52 -11.76
N PRO A 122 -2.79 -0.61 -12.12
CA PRO A 122 -3.55 0.56 -12.57
C PRO A 122 -3.54 1.70 -11.54
N ALA A 123 -3.70 1.38 -10.26
CA ALA A 123 -3.64 2.37 -9.20
C ALA A 123 -2.24 3.01 -9.10
N TYR A 124 -1.17 2.21 -9.23
CA TYR A 124 0.18 2.78 -9.27
C TYR A 124 0.39 3.73 -10.45
N HIS A 125 -0.03 3.34 -11.65
CA HIS A 125 0.07 4.19 -12.83
C HIS A 125 -0.74 5.49 -12.70
N ALA A 126 -1.92 5.43 -12.08
CA ALA A 126 -2.77 6.60 -11.89
C ALA A 126 -2.26 7.54 -10.79
N TYR A 127 -1.88 7.02 -9.61
CA TYR A 127 -1.72 7.83 -8.40
C TYR A 127 -0.27 8.12 -7.99
N LEU A 128 0.71 7.25 -8.34
CA LEU A 128 2.12 7.49 -7.99
C LEU A 128 2.69 8.78 -8.60
N PRO A 129 2.39 9.17 -9.86
CA PRO A 129 2.93 10.40 -10.42
C PRO A 129 2.59 11.63 -9.57
N THR A 130 1.34 11.73 -9.13
CA THR A 130 0.90 12.83 -8.25
C THR A 130 1.49 12.71 -6.86
N LEU A 131 1.50 11.51 -6.26
CA LEU A 131 2.12 11.28 -4.95
C LEU A 131 3.60 11.72 -4.93
N TYR A 132 4.38 11.35 -5.95
CA TYR A 132 5.80 11.68 -6.02
C TYR A 132 6.07 13.14 -6.32
N LYS A 133 5.16 13.81 -7.03
CA LYS A 133 5.29 15.23 -7.38
C LYS A 133 4.86 16.15 -6.25
N GLU A 134 3.78 15.80 -5.55
CA GLU A 134 3.09 16.70 -4.62
C GLU A 134 3.14 16.24 -3.16
N GLY A 135 3.57 15.00 -2.92
CA GLY A 135 3.53 14.36 -1.61
C GLY A 135 2.13 13.86 -1.21
N PRO A 136 2.04 13.16 -0.07
CA PRO A 136 0.78 12.62 0.45
C PRO A 136 -0.31 13.68 0.67
N ASN A 137 -1.56 13.24 0.78
CA ASN A 137 -2.67 14.14 1.05
C ASN A 137 -2.55 14.82 2.41
N GLY A 138 -2.51 16.16 2.43
CA GLY A 138 -2.35 16.94 3.66
C GLY A 138 -0.94 16.94 4.26
N ALA A 139 0.06 16.37 3.59
CA ALA A 139 1.44 16.37 4.11
C ALA A 139 2.03 17.77 4.24
N LYS A 140 2.80 18.00 5.33
CA LYS A 140 3.64 19.18 5.51
C LYS A 140 5.04 18.90 4.96
N LYS A 141 5.62 19.85 4.22
CA LYS A 141 6.89 19.64 3.49
C LYS A 141 8.08 19.31 4.42
N ASP A 142 8.11 19.91 5.61
CA ASP A 142 9.13 19.71 6.63
C ASP A 142 8.95 18.40 7.42
N HIS A 143 7.85 17.67 7.19
CA HIS A 143 7.51 16.40 7.84
C HIS A 143 7.33 15.27 6.81
N LEU A 144 7.97 15.39 5.65
CA LEU A 144 7.94 14.39 4.59
C LEU A 144 9.38 13.96 4.28
N LEU A 145 9.65 12.66 4.45
CA LEU A 145 10.87 12.02 3.97
C LEU A 145 10.52 11.14 2.76
N VAL A 146 11.14 11.40 1.61
CA VAL A 146 11.03 10.53 0.43
C VAL A 146 12.34 9.77 0.26
N ILE A 147 12.27 8.45 0.09
CA ILE A 147 13.44 7.59 -0.10
C ILE A 147 13.28 6.88 -1.46
N ASP A 148 14.15 7.18 -2.41
CA ASP A 148 14.20 6.45 -3.67
C ASP A 148 14.97 5.14 -3.48
N ILE A 149 14.42 4.03 -4.00
CA ILE A 149 15.07 2.71 -3.98
C ILE A 149 15.26 2.14 -5.39
N ASP A 150 16.28 1.29 -5.56
CA ASP A 150 16.46 0.48 -6.77
C ASP A 150 15.65 -0.84 -6.72
N GLU A 151 15.81 -1.66 -7.75
CA GLU A 151 15.13 -2.96 -7.89
C GLU A 151 15.61 -3.97 -6.85
N GLU A 152 16.78 -3.75 -6.26
CA GLU A 152 17.36 -4.51 -5.16
C GLU A 152 16.91 -4.01 -3.78
N ARG A 153 16.05 -2.99 -3.73
CA ARG A 153 15.54 -2.32 -2.52
C ARG A 153 16.61 -1.54 -1.74
N THR A 154 17.68 -1.14 -2.42
CA THR A 154 18.75 -0.31 -1.86
C THR A 154 18.38 1.17 -1.95
N PRO A 155 18.52 1.96 -0.87
CA PRO A 155 18.34 3.41 -0.94
C PRO A 155 19.36 4.06 -1.87
N ILE A 156 18.88 4.82 -2.85
CA ILE A 156 19.71 5.55 -3.82
C ILE A 156 19.84 7.02 -3.40
N SER A 157 18.73 7.62 -2.95
CA SER A 157 18.66 9.02 -2.53
C SER A 157 17.54 9.22 -1.51
N GLY A 158 17.64 10.29 -0.74
CA GLY A 158 16.58 10.76 0.16
C GLY A 158 16.44 12.27 0.10
N SER A 159 15.21 12.76 0.20
CA SER A 159 14.87 14.19 0.21
C SER A 159 13.75 14.51 1.18
#